data_AF-A0A813KM97-F1
#
_entry.id   AF-A0A813KM97-F1
#
_cell.length_a   1.000
_cell.length_b   1.000
_cell.length_c   1.000
_cell.angle_alpha   90.00
_cell.angle_beta   90.00
_cell.angle_gamma   90.00
#
_symmetry.space_group_name_H-M   'P 1'
#
loop_
_entity.id
_entity.type
_entity.pdbx_description
1 polymer ?
#
loop_
_entity_poly.entity_id
_entity_poly.type
_entity_poly.pdbx_seq_one_letter_code
_entity_poly.pdbx_strand_id
1 'polypeptide(L)'
;MEAAGPRVVALAGSAPSWRERHWFPVASVHELDPLRPTPVVIDGLALVVWQVPSKTSLTCPDGEGWRVFADACPHRLAPLSEGRVESETGCLQCAYHGWEFDGNGKCTQIPSADIETCTHACDMQRSRALSYPCQVAYRVLWAWLGEGDPKGTPIELFAGSSIEGETVFNTYTRDLPYGYDTLVENLMDVSHIPFAHHGLQGNRKDATPIAMQLEAKQADSIDFSFDDRTMGMGRHTDFTMRLPFLGFYRGKFDKPGKSPFKLNFLCVPVAPGHSRLILMYTDPPGRGHRSMLQRFPVWVVHLFSNKFLDSDLVFLHYQERTLRSAPRSAGNWQSGYFMPAKCDKSISAWRRWLDREGARCLSPEYATELPKTPAREVLLSRYEQHTQHCRHCQAALAGLSQWQWRAGKVGIIALTLDRLQLGPSRLWLALQVVAIGCMTGLQVMKPNFHFVDYKHYLK
;
A
#
# COMPACT_ATOMS: atom_id res chain seq x y z
N MET A 1 7.81 -26.44 -4.70
CA MET A 1 7.69 -25.01 -5.07
C MET A 1 6.44 -24.88 -5.94
N GLU A 2 5.31 -24.57 -5.33
CA GLU A 2 4.12 -24.12 -6.06
C GLU A 2 3.78 -22.76 -5.48
N ALA A 3 4.25 -21.70 -6.13
CA ALA A 3 3.70 -20.38 -5.94
C ALA A 3 2.34 -20.41 -6.66
N ALA A 4 1.26 -20.59 -5.90
CA ALA A 4 -0.08 -20.38 -6.43
C ALA A 4 -0.23 -18.87 -6.67
N GLY A 5 0.16 -18.42 -7.87
CA GLY A 5 -0.15 -17.08 -8.35
C GLY A 5 -1.67 -16.88 -8.42
N PRO A 6 -2.16 -15.63 -8.38
CA PRO A 6 -3.58 -15.35 -8.50
C PRO A 6 -4.11 -15.92 -9.81
N ARG A 7 -5.11 -16.80 -9.72
CA ARG A 7 -5.83 -17.31 -10.89
C ARG A 7 -6.55 -16.13 -11.55
N VAL A 8 -6.09 -15.74 -12.73
CA VAL A 8 -6.74 -14.75 -13.59
C VAL A 8 -7.88 -15.44 -14.36
N VAL A 9 -9.12 -15.13 -13.99
CA VAL A 9 -10.33 -15.30 -14.82
C VAL A 9 -11.26 -14.14 -14.36
N ALA A 10 -11.67 -13.17 -15.18
CA ALA A 10 -12.40 -13.36 -16.42
C ALA A 10 -12.09 -12.28 -17.48
N LEU A 11 -11.99 -12.75 -18.72
CA LEU A 11 -12.27 -11.95 -19.92
C LEU A 11 -13.77 -11.63 -19.94
N ALA A 12 -14.10 -10.36 -20.16
CA ALA A 12 -15.42 -9.79 -20.53
C ALA A 12 -16.64 -10.70 -20.30
N GLY A 13 -17.32 -10.53 -19.17
CA GLY A 13 -18.58 -11.20 -18.86
C GLY A 13 -19.08 -10.85 -17.47
N SER A 14 -19.90 -9.79 -17.38
CA SER A 14 -20.59 -9.26 -16.19
C SER A 14 -19.66 -8.93 -15.02
N ALA A 15 -19.11 -7.72 -15.00
CA ALA A 15 -18.53 -7.18 -13.79
C ALA A 15 -19.52 -7.33 -12.61
N PRO A 16 -19.10 -7.82 -11.43
CA PRO A 16 -19.99 -7.90 -10.29
C PRO A 16 -20.52 -6.50 -9.95
N SER A 17 -21.79 -6.37 -9.54
CA SER A 17 -22.51 -5.10 -9.37
C SER A 17 -21.86 -4.04 -8.47
N TRP A 18 -20.78 -4.38 -7.76
CA TRP A 18 -20.03 -3.48 -6.90
C TRP A 18 -18.89 -2.76 -7.64
N ARG A 19 -18.25 -3.38 -8.66
CA ARG A 19 -17.20 -2.71 -9.47
C ARG A 19 -17.76 -1.55 -10.29
N GLU A 20 -19.05 -1.63 -10.65
CA GLU A 20 -19.81 -0.60 -11.38
C GLU A 20 -20.29 0.57 -10.51
N ARG A 21 -19.88 0.62 -9.24
CA ARG A 21 -20.33 1.65 -8.29
C ARG A 21 -19.21 2.57 -7.82
N HIS A 22 -17.95 2.17 -7.95
CA HIS A 22 -16.85 2.81 -7.24
C HIS A 22 -15.60 2.93 -8.10
N TRP A 23 -14.90 4.06 -7.92
CA TRP A 23 -13.51 4.20 -8.31
C TRP A 23 -12.62 3.43 -7.33
N PHE A 24 -11.71 2.61 -7.85
CA PHE A 24 -10.81 1.77 -7.08
C PHE A 24 -9.46 2.43 -6.88
N PRO A 25 -8.94 2.55 -5.66
CA PRO A 25 -7.56 2.98 -5.44
C PRO A 25 -6.62 1.85 -5.88
N VAL A 26 -5.83 2.13 -6.91
CA VAL A 26 -4.94 1.14 -7.54
C VAL A 26 -3.58 1.16 -6.87
N ALA A 27 -2.90 2.30 -6.87
CA ALA A 27 -1.53 2.41 -6.36
C ALA A 27 -1.17 3.87 -6.05
N SER A 28 -0.16 4.09 -5.21
CA SER A 28 0.37 5.44 -5.02
C SER A 28 1.31 5.85 -6.15
N VAL A 29 0.99 6.92 -6.86
CA VAL A 29 1.89 7.51 -7.88
C VAL A 29 3.14 8.15 -7.26
N HIS A 30 3.14 8.35 -5.93
CA HIS A 30 4.34 8.76 -5.21
C HIS A 30 5.37 7.64 -5.16
N GLU A 31 4.91 6.39 -5.00
CA GLU A 31 5.74 5.20 -4.79
C GLU A 31 6.05 4.46 -6.10
N LEU A 32 5.21 4.59 -7.13
CA LEU A 32 5.45 3.99 -8.44
C LEU A 32 6.67 4.57 -9.14
N ASP A 33 7.38 3.72 -9.88
CA ASP A 33 8.44 4.11 -10.80
C ASP A 33 7.83 4.44 -12.17
N PRO A 34 7.91 5.70 -12.64
CA PRO A 34 7.32 6.10 -13.92
C PRO A 34 8.01 5.48 -15.14
N LEU A 35 9.21 4.91 -14.98
CA LEU A 35 10.01 4.37 -16.09
C LEU A 35 9.72 2.89 -16.40
N ARG A 36 8.89 2.23 -15.59
CA ARG A 36 8.57 0.81 -15.77
C ARG A 36 7.09 0.53 -15.54
N PRO A 37 6.52 -0.43 -16.27
CA PRO A 37 5.23 -0.97 -15.90
C PRO A 37 5.31 -1.70 -14.55
N THR A 38 4.23 -1.65 -13.79
CA THR A 38 4.13 -2.24 -12.44
C THR A 38 2.87 -3.10 -12.36
N PRO A 39 2.99 -4.40 -12.01
CA PRO A 39 1.83 -5.26 -11.81
C PRO A 39 1.09 -4.87 -10.53
N VAL A 40 -0.24 -4.90 -10.59
CA VAL A 40 -1.14 -4.61 -9.48
C VAL A 40 -2.33 -5.57 -9.56
N VAL A 41 -2.79 -6.09 -8.42
CA VAL A 41 -4.03 -6.86 -8.36
C VAL A 41 -5.07 -6.10 -7.54
N ILE A 42 -6.26 -5.90 -8.09
CA ILE A 42 -7.42 -5.33 -7.39
C ILE A 42 -8.60 -6.26 -7.60
N ASP A 43 -9.21 -6.71 -6.51
CA ASP A 43 -10.34 -7.64 -6.53
C ASP A 43 -10.18 -8.81 -7.50
N GLY A 44 -9.03 -9.49 -7.44
CA GLY A 44 -8.69 -10.63 -8.29
C GLY A 44 -8.27 -10.29 -9.72
N LEU A 45 -8.49 -9.06 -10.19
CA LEU A 45 -8.08 -8.63 -11.53
C LEU A 45 -6.60 -8.28 -11.56
N ALA A 46 -5.85 -8.94 -12.46
CA ALA A 46 -4.48 -8.58 -12.75
C ALA A 46 -4.43 -7.35 -13.68
N LEU A 47 -3.79 -6.29 -13.19
CA LEU A 47 -3.67 -4.98 -13.85
C LEU A 47 -2.20 -4.61 -14.00
N VAL A 48 -1.89 -3.83 -15.04
CA VAL A 48 -0.60 -3.17 -15.20
C VAL A 48 -0.78 -1.67 -15.13
N VAL A 49 0.01 -1.03 -14.27
CA VAL A 49 0.10 0.42 -14.14
C VAL A 49 1.38 0.90 -14.81
N TRP A 50 1.28 1.91 -15.66
CA TRP A 50 2.43 2.49 -16.34
C TRP A 50 2.18 3.97 -16.63
N GLN A 51 3.25 4.73 -16.90
CA GLN A 51 3.13 6.14 -17.25
C GLN A 51 3.53 6.36 -18.71
N VAL A 52 2.67 7.05 -19.45
CA VAL A 52 3.03 7.62 -20.76
C VAL A 52 4.07 8.73 -20.50
N PRO A 53 5.28 8.67 -21.09
CA PRO A 53 6.32 9.66 -20.82
C PRO A 53 5.87 11.08 -21.21
N SER A 54 6.06 12.05 -20.32
CA SER A 54 5.87 13.46 -20.64
C SER A 54 7.14 14.04 -21.27
N LYS A 55 7.01 14.75 -22.40
CA LYS A 55 8.14 15.44 -23.05
C LYS A 55 8.69 16.63 -22.25
N THR A 56 7.97 17.10 -21.22
CA THR A 56 8.29 18.35 -20.50
C THR A 56 8.66 18.17 -19.03
N SER A 57 8.52 16.97 -18.45
CA SER A 57 8.94 16.72 -17.07
C SER A 57 9.12 15.23 -16.75
N LEU A 58 10.28 14.86 -16.20
CA LEU A 58 10.53 13.56 -15.56
C LEU A 58 9.83 13.44 -14.18
N THR A 59 9.19 14.52 -13.72
CA THR A 59 8.43 14.59 -12.47
C THR A 59 7.18 15.44 -12.70
N CYS A 60 6.11 14.86 -13.26
CA CYS A 60 4.82 15.53 -13.35
C CYS A 60 4.27 15.74 -11.93
N PRO A 61 3.94 16.98 -11.51
CA PRO A 61 3.39 17.23 -10.18
C PRO A 61 1.98 16.66 -9.96
N ASP A 62 1.21 16.38 -11.03
CA ASP A 62 -0.25 16.21 -10.92
C ASP A 62 -0.82 14.94 -11.59
N GLY A 63 -0.03 13.86 -11.70
CA GLY A 63 -0.60 12.55 -12.03
C GLY A 63 -1.10 12.37 -13.48
N GLU A 64 -0.83 13.32 -14.37
CA GLU A 64 -1.05 13.15 -15.80
C GLU A 64 -0.18 12.03 -16.39
N GLY A 65 -0.72 11.31 -17.37
CA GLY A 65 -0.01 10.26 -18.12
C GLY A 65 -0.06 8.86 -17.52
N TRP A 66 -0.50 8.66 -16.27
CA TRP A 66 -0.68 7.30 -15.73
C TRP A 66 -1.82 6.57 -16.45
N ARG A 67 -1.64 5.28 -16.69
CA ARG A 67 -2.56 4.38 -17.37
C ARG A 67 -2.68 3.06 -16.63
N VAL A 68 -3.86 2.44 -16.73
CA VAL A 68 -4.17 1.15 -16.12
C VAL A 68 -4.76 0.24 -17.18
N PHE A 69 -4.03 -0.83 -17.53
CA PHE A 69 -4.54 -1.86 -18.43
C PHE A 69 -4.76 -3.17 -17.66
N ALA A 70 -5.54 -4.08 -18.24
CA ALA A 70 -5.46 -5.48 -17.84
C ALA A 70 -4.03 -5.99 -18.10
N ASP A 71 -3.48 -6.79 -17.19
CA ASP A 71 -2.12 -7.31 -17.31
C ASP A 71 -2.05 -8.54 -18.23
N ALA A 72 -2.56 -8.39 -19.45
CA ALA A 72 -2.60 -9.45 -20.45
C ALA A 72 -2.55 -8.86 -21.85
N CYS A 73 -1.50 -9.22 -22.60
CA CYS A 73 -1.37 -8.84 -24.00
C CYS A 73 -2.44 -9.54 -24.85
N PRO A 74 -3.23 -8.83 -25.67
CA PRO A 74 -4.30 -9.42 -26.49
C PRO A 74 -3.78 -10.42 -27.55
N HIS A 75 -2.48 -10.44 -27.83
CA HIS A 75 -1.89 -11.41 -28.75
C HIS A 75 -1.88 -12.84 -28.19
N ARG A 76 -1.26 -13.06 -27.02
CA ARG A 76 -1.09 -14.40 -26.40
C ARG A 76 -1.10 -14.38 -24.86
N LEU A 77 -1.75 -13.38 -24.28
CA LEU A 77 -2.00 -13.23 -22.84
C LEU A 77 -0.73 -13.13 -21.97
N ALA A 78 0.43 -12.81 -22.55
CA ALA A 78 1.62 -12.52 -21.77
C ALA A 78 1.40 -11.27 -20.90
N PRO A 79 1.92 -11.24 -19.66
CA PRO A 79 1.80 -10.08 -18.79
C PRO A 79 2.47 -8.87 -19.44
N LEU A 80 1.73 -7.78 -19.53
CA LEU A 80 2.24 -6.50 -20.04
C LEU A 80 3.15 -5.82 -19.01
N SER A 81 3.01 -6.17 -17.73
CA SER A 81 3.84 -5.72 -16.62
C SER A 81 5.30 -6.17 -16.67
N GLU A 82 5.58 -7.27 -17.40
CA GLU A 82 6.95 -7.72 -17.72
C GLU A 82 7.55 -6.95 -18.92
N GLY A 83 6.74 -6.09 -19.55
CA GLY A 83 7.11 -5.25 -20.68
C GLY A 83 7.99 -4.05 -20.30
N ARG A 84 7.97 -3.04 -21.17
CA ARG A 84 8.70 -1.78 -20.99
C ARG A 84 7.97 -0.63 -21.66
N VAL A 85 8.24 0.59 -21.21
CA VAL A 85 7.75 1.81 -21.86
C VAL A 85 8.80 2.26 -22.86
N GLU A 86 8.46 2.28 -24.14
CA GLU A 86 9.39 2.65 -25.19
C GLU A 86 9.63 4.16 -25.20
N SER A 87 10.89 4.57 -25.12
CA SER A 87 11.24 6.00 -24.97
C SER A 87 10.93 6.82 -26.21
N GLU A 88 10.97 6.20 -27.39
CA GLU A 88 10.75 6.88 -28.67
C GLU A 88 9.25 7.08 -28.95
N THR A 89 8.45 6.03 -28.76
CA THR A 89 7.01 6.04 -29.08
C THR A 89 6.14 6.44 -27.88
N GLY A 90 6.66 6.30 -26.65
CA GLY A 90 5.89 6.45 -25.42
C GLY A 90 4.84 5.35 -25.21
N CYS A 91 4.90 4.26 -25.97
CA CYS A 91 3.96 3.14 -25.90
C CYS A 91 4.42 2.07 -24.90
N LEU A 92 3.46 1.31 -24.37
CA LEU A 92 3.77 0.11 -23.61
C LEU A 92 4.05 -1.05 -24.56
N GLN A 93 5.27 -1.57 -24.54
CA GLN A 93 5.69 -2.70 -25.36
C GLN A 93 5.64 -4.01 -24.57
N CYS A 94 4.94 -5.01 -25.11
CA CYS A 94 4.90 -6.36 -24.56
C CYS A 94 6.27 -7.04 -24.68
N ALA A 95 6.76 -7.63 -23.59
CA ALA A 95 8.06 -8.31 -23.58
C ALA A 95 8.17 -9.55 -24.46
N TYR A 96 7.04 -10.14 -24.87
CA TYR A 96 7.06 -11.39 -25.61
C TYR A 96 7.34 -11.20 -27.11
N HIS A 97 6.52 -10.42 -27.80
CA HIS A 97 6.61 -10.27 -29.26
C HIS A 97 6.73 -8.80 -29.71
N GLY A 98 6.99 -7.88 -28.78
CA GLY A 98 7.22 -6.47 -29.11
C GLY A 98 5.99 -5.71 -29.60
N TRP A 99 4.78 -6.23 -29.38
CA TRP A 99 3.55 -5.47 -29.70
C TRP A 99 3.50 -4.23 -28.82
N GLU A 100 3.24 -3.08 -29.43
CA GLU A 100 3.14 -1.79 -28.73
C GLU A 100 1.70 -1.32 -28.62
N PHE A 101 1.38 -0.72 -27.48
CA PHE A 101 0.07 -0.16 -27.17
C PHE A 101 0.19 1.29 -26.72
N ASP A 102 -0.60 2.19 -27.31
CA ASP A 102 -0.70 3.57 -26.86
C ASP A 102 -1.40 3.68 -25.50
N GLY A 103 -1.48 4.90 -24.94
CA GLY A 103 -2.14 5.14 -23.66
C GLY A 103 -3.64 4.82 -23.60
N ASN A 104 -4.30 4.57 -24.73
CA ASN A 104 -5.71 4.17 -24.82
C ASN A 104 -5.87 2.68 -25.15
N GLY A 105 -4.77 1.92 -25.10
CA GLY A 105 -4.70 0.50 -25.41
C GLY A 105 -4.75 0.18 -26.91
N LYS A 106 -4.74 1.18 -27.81
CA LYS A 106 -4.71 0.89 -29.26
C LYS A 106 -3.36 0.25 -29.59
N CYS A 107 -3.38 -0.87 -30.30
CA CYS A 107 -2.15 -1.45 -30.85
C CYS A 107 -1.59 -0.49 -31.92
N THR A 108 -0.31 -0.13 -31.78
CA THR A 108 0.36 0.82 -32.67
C THR A 108 1.40 0.14 -33.56
N GLN A 109 2.05 -0.91 -33.06
CA GLN A 109 3.13 -1.61 -33.76
C GLN A 109 3.06 -3.12 -33.55
N ILE A 110 3.26 -3.87 -34.64
CA ILE A 110 3.43 -5.33 -34.65
C ILE A 110 4.74 -5.64 -35.40
N PRO A 111 5.88 -5.79 -34.71
CA PRO A 111 7.19 -5.87 -35.37
C PRO A 111 7.36 -7.03 -36.36
N SER A 112 6.65 -8.13 -36.15
CA SER A 112 6.72 -9.32 -37.00
C SER A 112 5.80 -9.28 -38.21
N ALA A 113 5.01 -8.21 -38.39
CA ALA A 113 4.08 -8.05 -39.50
C ALA A 113 4.67 -7.11 -40.56
N ASP A 114 4.34 -7.33 -41.83
CA ASP A 114 4.54 -6.32 -42.86
C ASP A 114 3.63 -5.09 -42.60
N ILE A 115 3.89 -4.00 -43.33
CA ILE A 115 3.19 -2.72 -43.11
C ILE A 115 1.68 -2.88 -43.29
N GLU A 116 1.24 -3.59 -44.33
CA GLU A 116 -0.18 -3.77 -44.63
C GLU A 116 -0.89 -4.57 -43.53
N THR A 117 -0.32 -5.68 -43.12
CA THR A 117 -0.83 -6.54 -42.04
C THR A 117 -0.84 -5.79 -40.71
N CYS A 118 0.21 -5.03 -40.41
CA CYS A 118 0.31 -4.22 -39.20
C CYS A 118 -0.78 -3.16 -39.17
N THR A 119 -0.93 -2.35 -40.23
CA THR A 119 -1.96 -1.31 -40.31
C THR A 119 -3.36 -1.89 -40.14
N HIS A 120 -3.67 -2.97 -40.86
CA HIS A 120 -4.97 -3.63 -40.74
C HIS A 120 -5.21 -4.17 -39.32
N ALA A 121 -4.22 -4.83 -38.72
CA ALA A 121 -4.36 -5.42 -37.40
C ALA A 121 -4.43 -4.40 -36.27
N CYS A 122 -3.70 -3.29 -36.36
CA CYS A 122 -3.73 -2.18 -35.39
C CYS A 122 -5.09 -1.48 -35.33
N ASP A 123 -5.91 -1.54 -36.40
CA ASP A 123 -7.26 -0.98 -36.44
C ASP A 123 -8.35 -1.94 -35.95
N MET A 124 -8.03 -3.22 -35.76
CA MET A 124 -8.99 -4.20 -35.22
C MET A 124 -9.24 -4.00 -33.71
N GLN A 125 -10.49 -4.02 -33.26
CA GLN A 125 -10.82 -3.92 -31.84
C GLN A 125 -10.16 -5.03 -30.98
N ARG A 126 -10.04 -6.24 -31.54
CA ARG A 126 -9.44 -7.39 -30.84
C ARG A 126 -7.93 -7.27 -30.59
N SER A 127 -7.25 -6.35 -31.26
CA SER A 127 -5.81 -6.12 -31.04
C SER A 127 -5.56 -5.13 -29.91
N ARG A 128 -6.60 -4.49 -29.37
CA ARG A 128 -6.44 -3.48 -28.31
C ARG A 128 -6.17 -4.15 -26.97
N ALA A 129 -5.23 -3.59 -26.20
CA ALA A 129 -5.10 -3.89 -24.79
C ALA A 129 -6.33 -3.32 -24.05
N LEU A 130 -6.87 -4.08 -23.10
CA LEU A 130 -8.02 -3.64 -22.30
C LEU A 130 -7.57 -2.53 -21.35
N SER A 131 -8.02 -1.30 -21.61
CA SER A 131 -7.70 -0.11 -20.82
C SER A 131 -8.86 0.28 -19.89
N TYR A 132 -8.53 0.69 -18.67
CA TYR A 132 -9.48 1.16 -17.67
C TYR A 132 -9.37 2.68 -17.52
N PRO A 133 -10.50 3.43 -17.49
CA PRO A 133 -10.49 4.84 -17.15
C PRO A 133 -9.80 5.05 -15.79
N CYS A 134 -8.87 6.00 -15.72
CA CYS A 134 -8.09 6.23 -14.52
C CYS A 134 -7.87 7.72 -14.24
N GLN A 135 -7.76 8.09 -12.97
CA GLN A 135 -7.52 9.45 -12.51
C GLN A 135 -6.59 9.43 -11.29
N VAL A 136 -5.79 10.48 -11.11
CA VAL A 136 -4.97 10.65 -9.91
C VAL A 136 -5.64 11.65 -8.98
N ALA A 137 -5.83 11.26 -7.72
CA ALA A 137 -6.32 12.13 -6.66
C ALA A 137 -5.58 11.78 -5.37
N TYR A 138 -5.16 12.81 -4.61
CA TYR A 138 -4.45 12.61 -3.33
C TYR A 138 -3.19 11.73 -3.44
N ARG A 139 -2.45 11.84 -4.55
CA ARG A 139 -1.28 11.00 -4.92
C ARG A 139 -1.57 9.50 -5.08
N VAL A 140 -2.84 9.13 -5.19
CA VAL A 140 -3.27 7.76 -5.49
C VAL A 140 -3.83 7.73 -6.90
N LEU A 141 -3.40 6.74 -7.69
CA LEU A 141 -4.01 6.40 -8.96
C LEU A 141 -5.28 5.60 -8.69
N TRP A 142 -6.38 6.05 -9.27
CA TRP A 142 -7.68 5.41 -9.20
C TRP A 142 -8.08 4.87 -10.57
N ALA A 143 -8.78 3.76 -10.61
CA ALA A 143 -9.33 3.20 -11.84
C ALA A 143 -10.81 2.86 -11.68
N TRP A 144 -11.58 3.07 -12.73
CA TRP A 144 -12.94 2.56 -12.85
C TRP A 144 -12.87 1.14 -13.44
N LEU A 145 -13.25 0.14 -12.63
CA LEU A 145 -13.19 -1.27 -13.01
C LEU A 145 -14.57 -1.85 -13.41
N GLY A 146 -15.60 -0.99 -13.45
CA GLY A 146 -16.93 -1.35 -13.91
C GLY A 146 -17.07 -1.30 -15.43
N GLU A 147 -18.13 -1.93 -15.94
CA GLU A 147 -18.52 -1.79 -17.35
C GLU A 147 -19.14 -0.40 -17.61
N GLY A 148 -18.89 0.16 -18.80
CA GLY A 148 -19.42 1.46 -19.21
C GLY A 148 -18.67 2.68 -18.66
N ASP A 149 -19.29 3.85 -18.82
CA ASP A 149 -18.68 5.13 -18.43
C ASP A 149 -18.58 5.27 -16.90
N PRO A 150 -17.45 5.80 -16.38
CA PRO A 150 -17.31 6.05 -14.96
C PRO A 150 -18.37 6.99 -14.41
N LYS A 151 -18.83 6.70 -13.19
CA LYS A 151 -19.74 7.58 -12.45
C LYS A 151 -18.97 8.42 -11.45
N GLY A 152 -19.18 9.74 -11.49
CA GLY A 152 -18.50 10.68 -10.61
C GLY A 152 -16.97 10.63 -10.75
N THR A 153 -16.28 11.08 -9.72
CA THR A 153 -14.81 11.18 -9.68
C THR A 153 -14.27 10.65 -8.35
N PRO A 154 -13.00 10.19 -8.30
CA PRO A 154 -12.41 9.73 -7.05
C PRO A 154 -12.37 10.79 -5.94
N ILE A 155 -12.29 12.08 -6.30
CA ILE A 155 -12.22 13.18 -5.33
C ILE A 155 -13.51 13.29 -4.51
N GLU A 156 -14.66 12.90 -5.07
CA GLU A 156 -15.96 12.93 -4.38
C GLU A 156 -15.98 12.05 -3.12
N LEU A 157 -15.21 10.96 -3.09
CA LEU A 157 -15.09 10.09 -1.91
C LEU A 157 -14.57 10.86 -0.68
N PHE A 158 -13.80 11.92 -0.91
CA PHE A 158 -13.17 12.73 0.11
C PHE A 158 -14.02 13.95 0.52
N ALA A 159 -15.13 14.25 -0.16
CA ALA A 159 -15.98 15.40 0.16
C ALA A 159 -16.54 15.31 1.58
N GLY A 160 -16.45 16.39 2.36
CA GLY A 160 -16.85 16.44 3.77
C GLY A 160 -16.01 15.58 4.72
N SER A 161 -14.90 15.00 4.25
CA SER A 161 -13.97 14.25 5.09
C SER A 161 -12.92 15.16 5.73
N SER A 162 -12.22 14.66 6.74
CA SER A 162 -11.20 15.46 7.44
C SER A 162 -9.95 15.78 6.61
N ILE A 163 -9.75 15.06 5.49
CA ILE A 163 -8.64 15.23 4.55
C ILE A 163 -9.03 16.16 3.37
N GLU A 164 -10.28 16.60 3.27
CA GLU A 164 -10.71 17.51 2.22
C GLU A 164 -9.87 18.81 2.23
N GLY A 165 -9.28 19.14 1.08
CA GLY A 165 -8.38 20.30 0.93
C GLY A 165 -6.99 20.16 1.56
N GLU A 166 -6.69 19.04 2.24
CA GLU A 166 -5.34 18.78 2.76
C GLU A 166 -4.36 18.33 1.65
N THR A 167 -3.08 18.63 1.82
CA THR A 167 -2.05 18.21 0.85
C THR A 167 -1.41 16.90 1.30
N VAL A 168 -1.49 15.84 0.49
CA VAL A 168 -0.76 14.59 0.73
C VAL A 168 0.70 14.78 0.33
N PHE A 169 1.61 14.77 1.31
CA PHE A 169 3.04 14.97 1.08
C PHE A 169 3.83 13.66 1.00
N ASN A 170 3.27 12.55 1.52
CA ASN A 170 3.87 11.22 1.48
C ASN A 170 2.75 10.17 1.51
N THR A 171 3.00 9.00 0.93
CA THR A 171 2.14 7.81 1.03
C THR A 171 2.96 6.61 1.45
N TYR A 172 2.33 5.59 2.00
CA TYR A 172 2.97 4.30 2.22
C TYR A 172 1.98 3.19 1.87
N THR A 173 2.33 2.34 0.91
CA THR A 173 1.50 1.25 0.42
C THR A 173 2.04 -0.09 0.86
N ARG A 174 1.22 -0.97 1.43
CA ARG A 174 1.63 -2.35 1.72
C ARG A 174 0.54 -3.36 1.44
N ASP A 175 0.90 -4.43 0.75
CA ASP A 175 0.05 -5.61 0.54
C ASP A 175 0.12 -6.51 1.77
N LEU A 176 -1.03 -6.94 2.25
CA LEU A 176 -1.22 -7.62 3.52
C LEU A 176 -1.83 -9.00 3.27
N PRO A 177 -1.28 -10.06 3.90
CA PRO A 177 -1.70 -11.43 3.66
C PRO A 177 -2.96 -11.82 4.47
N TYR A 178 -3.92 -10.92 4.56
CA TYR A 178 -5.23 -11.14 5.15
C TYR A 178 -6.29 -10.27 4.47
N GLY A 179 -7.55 -10.68 4.56
CA GLY A 179 -8.68 -10.04 3.91
C GLY A 179 -8.92 -8.59 4.32
N TYR A 180 -9.61 -7.86 3.43
CA TYR A 180 -10.01 -6.47 3.62
C TYR A 180 -10.86 -6.29 4.89
N ASP A 181 -11.76 -7.22 5.17
CA ASP A 181 -12.65 -7.18 6.33
C ASP A 181 -11.89 -7.30 7.65
N THR A 182 -10.86 -8.15 7.69
CA THR A 182 -9.92 -8.26 8.83
C THR A 182 -9.06 -7.01 8.96
N LEU A 183 -8.62 -6.41 7.86
CA LEU A 183 -7.87 -5.15 7.90
C LEU A 183 -8.68 -4.01 8.52
N VAL A 184 -9.91 -3.80 8.04
CA VAL A 184 -10.78 -2.73 8.57
C VAL A 184 -11.15 -3.01 10.02
N GLU A 185 -11.44 -4.27 10.37
CA GLU A 185 -11.67 -4.68 11.76
C GLU A 185 -10.49 -4.31 12.67
N ASN A 186 -9.26 -4.62 12.26
CA ASN A 186 -8.06 -4.29 13.03
C ASN A 186 -7.89 -2.78 13.24
N LEU A 187 -8.17 -1.97 12.22
CA LEU A 187 -8.13 -0.50 12.35
C LEU A 187 -9.21 -0.01 13.33
N MET A 188 -10.37 -0.63 13.36
CA MET A 188 -11.44 -0.25 14.29
C MET A 188 -11.23 -0.70 15.74
N ASP A 189 -10.31 -1.63 15.98
CA ASP A 189 -9.95 -2.10 17.31
C ASP A 189 -8.77 -1.30 17.85
N VAL A 190 -8.98 -0.31 18.71
CA VAL A 190 -7.86 0.42 19.33
C VAL A 190 -7.34 -0.24 20.61
N SER A 191 -7.99 -1.30 21.09
CA SER A 191 -7.60 -1.97 22.34
C SER A 191 -6.30 -2.76 22.20
N HIS A 192 -5.93 -3.18 20.99
CA HIS A 192 -4.68 -3.88 20.74
C HIS A 192 -3.46 -2.96 20.76
N ILE A 193 -3.62 -1.64 20.59
CA ILE A 193 -2.49 -0.69 20.43
C ILE A 193 -1.46 -0.79 21.57
N PRO A 194 -1.84 -0.79 22.88
CA PRO A 194 -0.89 -0.97 23.98
C PRO A 194 -0.07 -2.26 23.93
N PHE A 195 -0.60 -3.31 23.29
CA PHE A 195 -0.06 -4.67 23.32
C PHE A 195 0.69 -5.03 22.05
N ALA A 196 0.06 -4.97 20.88
CA ALA A 196 0.69 -5.33 19.61
C ALA A 196 1.79 -4.31 19.25
N HIS A 197 1.52 -3.01 19.44
CA HIS A 197 2.47 -1.95 19.15
C HIS A 197 3.35 -1.56 20.35
N HIS A 198 3.57 -2.47 21.30
CA HIS A 198 4.38 -2.19 22.48
C HIS A 198 5.81 -1.76 22.10
N GLY A 199 6.27 -0.64 22.64
CA GLY A 199 7.58 -0.07 22.32
C GLY A 199 7.66 0.63 20.94
N LEU A 200 6.51 0.77 20.26
CA LEU A 200 6.32 1.62 19.10
C LEU A 200 5.44 2.82 19.48
N GLN A 201 4.15 2.76 19.15
CA GLN A 201 3.14 3.76 19.51
C GLN A 201 2.37 3.37 20.80
N GLY A 202 2.49 2.11 21.26
CA GLY A 202 1.81 1.61 22.44
C GLY A 202 2.73 1.36 23.62
N ASN A 203 2.16 1.46 24.82
CA ASN A 203 2.76 0.98 26.06
C ASN A 203 1.74 0.12 26.79
N ARG A 204 2.10 -1.12 27.17
CA ARG A 204 1.18 -2.06 27.85
C ARG A 204 0.54 -1.47 29.12
N LYS A 205 1.23 -0.53 29.78
CA LYS A 205 0.74 0.18 30.97
C LYS A 205 -0.37 1.20 30.66
N ASP A 206 -0.55 1.56 29.39
CA ASP A 206 -1.61 2.47 28.96
C ASP A 206 -2.94 1.73 28.69
N ALA A 207 -2.99 0.40 28.84
CA ALA A 207 -4.22 -0.35 28.67
C ALA A 207 -5.27 0.07 29.72
N THR A 208 -6.39 0.59 29.24
CA THR A 208 -7.53 1.03 30.06
C THR A 208 -8.83 0.54 29.41
N PRO A 209 -9.96 0.50 30.15
CA PRO A 209 -11.26 0.30 29.52
C PRO A 209 -11.53 1.39 28.49
N ILE A 210 -11.86 1.01 27.25
CA ILE A 210 -12.19 1.93 26.16
C ILE A 210 -13.68 1.78 25.85
N ALA A 211 -14.43 2.86 25.99
CA ALA A 211 -15.85 2.87 25.67
C ALA A 211 -16.06 3.42 24.26
N MET A 212 -16.33 2.53 23.30
CA MET A 212 -16.63 2.91 21.92
C MET A 212 -18.04 3.51 21.83
N GLN A 213 -18.13 4.74 21.36
CA GLN A 213 -19.39 5.42 21.10
C GLN A 213 -19.64 5.38 19.60
N LEU A 214 -20.77 4.79 19.18
CA LEU A 214 -21.17 4.78 17.78
C LEU A 214 -21.90 6.11 17.54
N GLU A 215 -21.40 6.89 16.60
CA GLU A 215 -22.01 8.16 16.22
C GLU A 215 -23.20 7.92 15.26
N ALA A 216 -23.88 9.00 14.84
CA ALA A 216 -25.07 8.91 14.00
C ALA A 216 -24.83 8.04 12.75
N LYS A 217 -25.76 7.12 12.48
CA LYS A 217 -25.64 6.17 11.37
C LYS A 217 -25.80 6.90 10.03
N GLN A 218 -24.70 7.06 9.30
CA GLN A 218 -24.73 7.49 7.89
C GLN A 218 -24.94 6.29 6.96
N ALA A 219 -25.42 6.53 5.74
CA ALA A 219 -25.72 5.46 4.78
C ALA A 219 -24.45 4.86 4.15
N ASP A 220 -23.35 5.59 4.19
CA ASP A 220 -22.09 5.31 3.52
C ASP A 220 -20.86 5.38 4.45
N SER A 221 -21.04 5.63 5.75
CA SER A 221 -19.96 5.55 6.73
C SER A 221 -20.37 4.88 8.04
N ILE A 222 -19.36 4.44 8.77
CA ILE A 222 -19.47 4.04 10.17
C ILE A 222 -18.49 4.87 11.00
N ASP A 223 -19.04 5.58 11.98
CA ASP A 223 -18.34 6.63 12.72
C ASP A 223 -18.33 6.29 14.22
N PHE A 224 -17.18 6.46 14.87
CA PHE A 224 -17.01 6.22 16.29
C PHE A 224 -16.21 7.33 16.96
N SER A 225 -16.53 7.60 18.22
CA SER A 225 -15.66 8.34 19.12
C SER A 225 -15.27 7.49 20.33
N PHE A 226 -14.06 7.69 20.83
CA PHE A 226 -13.56 7.00 22.03
C PHE A 226 -12.43 7.78 22.69
N ASP A 227 -12.26 7.55 23.99
CA ASP A 227 -11.11 8.00 24.76
C ASP A 227 -10.16 6.84 25.01
N ASP A 228 -8.89 7.03 24.68
CA ASP A 228 -7.83 6.08 24.94
C ASP A 228 -6.61 6.73 25.59
N ARG A 229 -5.61 5.90 25.88
CA ARG A 229 -4.31 6.35 26.37
C ARG A 229 -3.23 5.79 25.47
N THR A 230 -2.35 6.66 24.97
CA THR A 230 -1.23 6.28 24.12
C THR A 230 0.01 7.07 24.53
N MET A 231 1.13 6.38 24.68
CA MET A 231 2.42 6.97 25.07
C MET A 231 2.30 7.78 26.37
N GLY A 232 1.52 7.28 27.33
CA GLY A 232 1.29 7.90 28.63
C GLY A 232 0.38 9.13 28.62
N MET A 233 -0.23 9.49 27.50
CA MET A 233 -1.11 10.65 27.34
C MET A 233 -2.54 10.21 27.03
N GLY A 234 -3.54 10.86 27.63
CA GLY A 234 -4.94 10.67 27.27
C GLY A 234 -5.23 11.30 25.90
N ARG A 235 -6.12 10.67 25.13
CA ARG A 235 -6.47 11.13 23.80
C ARG A 235 -7.94 10.83 23.52
N HIS A 236 -8.67 11.86 23.11
CA HIS A 236 -10.00 11.71 22.53
C HIS A 236 -9.86 11.54 21.01
N THR A 237 -10.47 10.51 20.44
CA THR A 237 -10.31 10.19 19.01
C THR A 237 -11.65 9.97 18.33
N ASP A 238 -11.84 10.65 17.21
CA ASP A 238 -12.88 10.35 16.23
C ASP A 238 -12.30 9.43 15.15
N PHE A 239 -13.04 8.38 14.79
CA PHE A 239 -12.73 7.46 13.70
C PHE A 239 -13.91 7.37 12.75
N THR A 240 -13.63 7.47 11.45
CA THR A 240 -14.61 7.23 10.39
C THR A 240 -14.07 6.21 9.43
N MET A 241 -14.90 5.25 9.05
CA MET A 241 -14.69 4.41 7.88
C MET A 241 -15.83 4.66 6.89
N ARG A 242 -15.51 5.27 5.75
CA ARG A 242 -16.40 5.57 4.63
C ARG A 242 -16.23 4.55 3.50
N LEU A 243 -17.35 4.14 2.94
CA LEU A 243 -17.40 3.15 1.88
C LEU A 243 -16.69 3.59 0.59
N PRO A 244 -16.03 2.66 -0.14
CA PRO A 244 -15.60 1.32 0.30
C PRO A 244 -14.18 1.31 0.89
N PHE A 245 -13.42 2.40 0.80
CA PHE A 245 -11.97 2.31 1.02
C PHE A 245 -11.44 3.29 2.07
N LEU A 246 -12.13 4.40 2.31
CA LEU A 246 -11.55 5.56 3.00
C LEU A 246 -11.78 5.50 4.50
N GLY A 247 -10.71 5.44 5.28
CA GLY A 247 -10.79 5.63 6.73
C GLY A 247 -9.85 6.72 7.24
N PHE A 248 -10.24 7.33 8.36
CA PHE A 248 -9.43 8.37 8.98
C PHE A 248 -9.66 8.49 10.49
N TYR A 249 -8.58 8.84 11.20
CA TYR A 249 -8.57 9.16 12.62
C TYR A 249 -8.29 10.64 12.83
N ARG A 250 -8.96 11.21 13.83
CA ARG A 250 -8.65 12.53 14.37
C ARG A 250 -8.57 12.45 15.89
N GLY A 251 -7.35 12.45 16.41
CA GLY A 251 -7.08 12.39 17.85
C GLY A 251 -6.66 13.74 18.42
N LYS A 252 -7.21 14.13 19.55
CA LYS A 252 -6.77 15.28 20.35
C LYS A 252 -6.22 14.81 21.68
N PHE A 253 -4.94 15.09 21.92
CA PHE A 253 -4.29 14.79 23.20
C PHE A 253 -4.76 15.74 24.29
N ASP A 254 -4.85 15.23 25.52
CA ASP A 254 -5.13 15.99 26.73
C ASP A 254 -4.02 17.01 27.07
N LYS A 255 -2.78 16.72 26.67
CA LYS A 255 -1.61 17.53 26.97
C LYS A 255 -1.57 18.83 26.13
N PRO A 256 -1.50 20.02 26.77
CA PRO A 256 -1.39 21.29 26.06
C PRO A 256 -0.16 21.35 25.14
N GLY A 257 -0.33 21.97 23.96
CA GLY A 257 0.75 22.17 22.99
C GLY A 257 1.12 20.93 22.15
N LYS A 258 0.49 19.78 22.37
CA LYS A 258 0.65 18.61 21.49
C LYS A 258 -0.19 18.76 20.23
N SER A 259 0.45 18.51 19.07
CA SER A 259 -0.24 18.47 17.78
C SER A 259 -1.29 17.34 17.79
N PRO A 260 -2.45 17.54 17.14
CA PRO A 260 -3.44 16.49 17.01
C PRO A 260 -2.86 15.30 16.24
N PHE A 261 -3.29 14.09 16.62
CA PHE A 261 -3.02 12.87 15.86
C PHE A 261 -3.95 12.84 14.66
N LYS A 262 -3.40 12.53 13.48
CA LYS A 262 -4.16 12.31 12.26
C LYS A 262 -3.59 11.10 11.55
N LEU A 263 -4.46 10.25 11.03
CA LEU A 263 -4.08 9.12 10.20
C LEU A 263 -5.17 8.95 9.14
N ASN A 264 -4.82 9.05 7.87
CA ASN A 264 -5.72 8.83 6.75
C ASN A 264 -5.24 7.61 5.98
N PHE A 265 -6.16 6.75 5.55
CA PHE A 265 -5.79 5.53 4.86
C PHE A 265 -6.87 5.05 3.88
N LEU A 266 -6.43 4.27 2.91
CA LEU A 266 -7.29 3.51 2.01
C LEU A 266 -7.07 2.01 2.26
N CYS A 267 -8.14 1.28 2.56
CA CYS A 267 -8.15 -0.18 2.60
C CYS A 267 -8.64 -0.69 1.25
N VAL A 268 -7.90 -1.58 0.60
CA VAL A 268 -8.19 -2.01 -0.77
C VAL A 268 -8.32 -3.53 -0.82
N PRO A 269 -9.40 -4.08 -1.40
CA PRO A 269 -9.49 -5.51 -1.68
C PRO A 269 -8.53 -5.88 -2.83
N VAL A 270 -7.55 -6.75 -2.53
CA VAL A 270 -6.62 -7.32 -3.52
C VAL A 270 -7.13 -8.65 -4.06
N ALA A 271 -7.31 -9.66 -3.21
CA ALA A 271 -7.84 -10.98 -3.54
C ALA A 271 -8.38 -11.66 -2.25
N PRO A 272 -9.02 -12.84 -2.31
CA PRO A 272 -9.39 -13.59 -1.11
C PRO A 272 -8.19 -13.79 -0.16
N GLY A 273 -8.36 -13.40 1.10
CA GLY A 273 -7.30 -13.43 2.11
C GLY A 273 -6.14 -12.47 1.87
N HIS A 274 -6.32 -11.46 1.01
CA HIS A 274 -5.33 -10.43 0.72
C HIS A 274 -5.99 -9.04 0.61
N SER A 275 -5.31 -8.05 1.16
CA SER A 275 -5.72 -6.65 1.12
C SER A 275 -4.51 -5.76 0.92
N ARG A 276 -4.76 -4.48 0.64
CA ARG A 276 -3.73 -3.46 0.54
C ARG A 276 -4.11 -2.28 1.42
N LEU A 277 -3.14 -1.76 2.14
CA LEU A 277 -3.27 -0.54 2.93
C LEU A 277 -2.44 0.56 2.26
N ILE A 278 -3.06 1.70 1.97
CA ILE A 278 -2.38 2.92 1.52
C ILE A 278 -2.54 3.97 2.62
N LEU A 279 -1.47 4.25 3.36
CA LEU A 279 -1.44 5.36 4.31
C LEU A 279 -1.17 6.67 3.57
N MET A 280 -1.91 7.73 3.93
CA MET A 280 -1.79 9.06 3.36
C MET A 280 -1.38 10.05 4.45
N TYR A 281 -0.17 10.60 4.34
CA TYR A 281 0.34 11.60 5.26
C TYR A 281 0.07 12.99 4.72
N THR A 282 -0.62 13.81 5.51
CA THR A 282 -1.17 15.09 5.05
C THR A 282 -0.73 16.28 5.88
N ASP A 283 -0.68 17.44 5.21
CA ASP A 283 -0.57 18.75 5.85
C ASP A 283 -1.90 19.52 5.73
N PRO A 284 -2.28 20.33 6.73
CA PRO A 284 -3.46 21.18 6.66
C PRO A 284 -3.43 22.17 5.49
N PRO A 285 -4.60 22.62 4.99
CA PRO A 285 -4.67 23.56 3.88
C PRO A 285 -3.99 24.89 4.22
N GLY A 286 -3.30 25.49 3.25
CA GLY A 286 -2.76 26.86 3.35
C GLY A 286 -1.61 27.07 4.37
N ARG A 287 -1.23 26.06 5.16
CA ARG A 287 -0.02 26.12 5.98
C ARG A 287 1.13 25.54 5.18
N GLY A 288 2.13 26.36 4.86
CA GLY A 288 3.47 25.89 4.45
C GLY A 288 4.24 25.14 5.54
N HIS A 289 3.56 24.66 6.59
CA HIS A 289 4.15 23.94 7.71
C HIS A 289 4.45 22.52 7.27
N ARG A 290 5.68 22.29 6.81
CA ARG A 290 6.19 20.95 6.52
C ARG A 290 6.17 20.12 7.79
N SER A 291 5.32 19.10 7.85
CA SER A 291 5.40 18.04 8.86
C SER A 291 6.86 17.67 9.13
N MET A 292 7.23 17.42 10.40
CA MET A 292 8.60 16.99 10.74
C MET A 292 9.03 15.77 9.91
N LEU A 293 8.08 14.91 9.54
CA LEU A 293 8.32 13.74 8.69
C LEU A 293 8.88 14.08 7.31
N GLN A 294 8.56 15.26 6.75
CA GLN A 294 9.08 15.71 5.45
C GLN A 294 10.58 16.06 5.48
N ARG A 295 11.19 16.15 6.67
CA ARG A 295 12.64 16.35 6.81
C ARG A 295 13.42 15.06 6.62
N PHE A 296 12.74 13.92 6.69
CA PHE A 296 13.35 12.61 6.49
C PHE A 296 13.15 12.13 5.05
N PRO A 297 14.10 11.37 4.49
CA PRO A 297 13.86 10.65 3.24
C PRO A 297 12.60 9.78 3.35
N VAL A 298 11.82 9.71 2.27
CA VAL A 298 10.56 8.96 2.22
C VAL A 298 10.71 7.52 2.72
N TRP A 299 11.77 6.83 2.28
CA TRP A 299 12.02 5.44 2.70
C TRP A 299 12.26 5.29 4.21
N VAL A 300 12.77 6.32 4.92
CA VAL A 300 12.93 6.28 6.39
C VAL A 300 11.56 6.26 7.07
N VAL A 301 10.62 7.08 6.58
CA VAL A 301 9.24 7.08 7.07
C VAL A 301 8.60 5.71 6.82
N HIS A 302 8.83 5.11 5.65
CA HIS A 302 8.34 3.78 5.31
C HIS A 302 8.91 2.67 6.22
N LEU A 303 10.17 2.75 6.65
CA LEU A 303 10.73 1.78 7.60
C LEU A 303 9.97 1.74 8.93
N PHE A 304 9.50 2.89 9.41
CA PHE A 304 8.65 2.95 10.60
C PHE A 304 7.30 2.28 10.36
N SER A 305 6.63 2.61 9.25
CA SER A 305 5.34 2.02 8.87
C SER A 305 5.44 0.50 8.66
N ASN A 306 6.54 0.02 8.07
CA ASN A 306 6.84 -1.40 7.94
C ASN A 306 6.89 -2.08 9.30
N LYS A 307 7.64 -1.50 10.25
CA LYS A 307 7.78 -2.05 11.61
C LYS A 307 6.47 -2.04 12.38
N PHE A 308 5.62 -1.05 12.14
CA PHE A 308 4.29 -0.94 12.74
C PHE A 308 3.38 -2.09 12.25
N LEU A 309 3.23 -2.26 10.93
CA LEU A 309 2.36 -3.32 10.38
C LEU A 309 2.87 -4.74 10.67
N ASP A 310 4.19 -4.95 10.73
CA ASP A 310 4.73 -6.26 11.11
C ASP A 310 4.28 -6.70 12.51
N SER A 311 3.90 -5.74 13.37
CA SER A 311 3.42 -6.04 14.72
C SER A 311 1.98 -6.55 14.77
N ASP A 312 1.21 -6.46 13.68
CA ASP A 312 -0.15 -7.04 13.60
C ASP A 312 -0.19 -8.29 12.72
N LEU A 313 0.61 -8.26 11.66
CA LEU A 313 0.44 -9.08 10.47
C LEU A 313 0.24 -10.58 10.76
N VAL A 314 1.11 -11.16 11.61
CA VAL A 314 1.12 -12.59 11.86
C VAL A 314 -0.21 -13.06 12.44
N PHE A 315 -0.69 -12.43 13.51
CA PHE A 315 -1.88 -12.94 14.19
C PHE A 315 -3.15 -12.63 13.39
N LEU A 316 -3.21 -11.52 12.66
CA LEU A 316 -4.36 -11.22 11.79
C LEU A 316 -4.53 -12.27 10.68
N HIS A 317 -3.42 -12.69 10.06
CA HIS A 317 -3.40 -13.76 9.07
C HIS A 317 -3.99 -15.07 9.60
N TYR A 318 -3.61 -15.47 10.82
CA TYR A 318 -4.11 -16.68 11.46
C TYR A 318 -5.52 -16.52 12.02
N GLN A 319 -5.87 -15.34 12.54
CA GLN A 319 -7.20 -15.03 13.04
C GLN A 319 -8.25 -15.17 11.94
N GLU A 320 -8.02 -14.60 10.76
CA GLU A 320 -8.93 -14.72 9.61
C GLU A 320 -9.15 -16.21 9.25
N ARG A 321 -8.06 -16.96 9.09
CA ARG A 321 -8.13 -18.38 8.72
C ARG A 321 -8.82 -19.23 9.78
N THR A 322 -8.56 -18.96 11.05
CA THR A 322 -9.21 -19.65 12.17
C THR A 322 -10.69 -19.32 12.19
N LEU A 323 -11.07 -18.04 12.03
CA LEU A 323 -12.47 -17.64 11.97
C LEU A 323 -13.22 -18.30 10.81
N ARG A 324 -12.59 -18.45 9.63
CA ARG A 324 -13.23 -19.09 8.47
C ARG A 324 -13.29 -20.62 8.55
N SER A 325 -12.34 -21.26 9.21
CA SER A 325 -12.22 -22.73 9.24
C SER A 325 -12.71 -23.40 10.53
N ALA A 326 -12.86 -22.65 11.63
CA ALA A 326 -13.22 -23.24 12.91
C ALA A 326 -14.63 -23.87 12.86
N PRO A 327 -14.80 -25.13 13.31
CA PRO A 327 -16.13 -25.76 13.40
C PRO A 327 -17.11 -24.96 14.27
N ARG A 328 -16.57 -24.27 15.29
CA ARG A 328 -17.35 -23.44 16.22
C ARG A 328 -17.86 -22.14 15.58
N SER A 329 -17.18 -21.62 14.55
CA SER A 329 -17.70 -20.47 13.80
C SER A 329 -18.59 -20.93 12.65
N ALA A 330 -18.30 -22.05 11.97
CA ALA A 330 -19.02 -22.50 10.77
C ALA A 330 -19.20 -21.37 9.72
N GLY A 331 -18.26 -20.44 9.64
CA GLY A 331 -18.34 -19.23 8.80
C GLY A 331 -19.18 -18.07 9.39
N ASN A 332 -19.78 -18.25 10.57
CA ASN A 332 -20.51 -17.24 11.33
C ASN A 332 -19.58 -16.61 12.40
N TRP A 333 -19.35 -15.30 12.27
CA TRP A 333 -18.47 -14.54 13.16
C TRP A 333 -19.04 -14.42 14.58
N GLN A 334 -20.36 -14.38 14.75
CA GLN A 334 -21.02 -14.28 16.07
C GLN A 334 -20.70 -15.48 16.95
N SER A 335 -20.58 -16.67 16.37
CA SER A 335 -20.19 -17.89 17.09
C SER A 335 -18.67 -18.08 17.21
N GLY A 336 -17.89 -17.47 16.31
CA GLY A 336 -16.43 -17.52 16.32
C GLY A 336 -15.77 -16.56 17.30
N TYR A 337 -16.40 -15.41 17.58
CA TYR A 337 -15.86 -14.39 18.47
C TYR A 337 -16.59 -14.34 19.81
N PHE A 338 -15.84 -14.05 20.88
CA PHE A 338 -16.40 -13.72 22.18
C PHE A 338 -15.89 -12.33 22.58
N MET A 339 -16.80 -11.37 22.63
CA MET A 339 -16.52 -9.94 22.66
C MET A 339 -17.29 -9.24 23.79
N PRO A 340 -16.91 -9.46 25.07
CA PRO A 340 -17.65 -8.95 26.22
C PRO A 340 -17.34 -7.49 26.57
N ALA A 341 -16.27 -6.92 26.03
CA ALA A 341 -15.77 -5.62 26.44
C ALA A 341 -16.47 -4.48 25.67
N LYS A 342 -16.50 -3.29 26.29
CA LYS A 342 -17.09 -2.09 25.66
C LYS A 342 -16.34 -1.66 24.40
N CYS A 343 -15.06 -1.99 24.28
CA CYS A 343 -14.26 -1.72 23.08
C CYS A 343 -14.73 -2.54 21.88
N ASP A 344 -15.31 -3.72 22.11
CA ASP A 344 -15.69 -4.64 21.05
C ASP A 344 -16.96 -4.20 20.30
N LYS A 345 -17.61 -3.13 20.77
CA LYS A 345 -18.79 -2.56 20.14
C LYS A 345 -18.50 -2.06 18.73
N SER A 346 -17.28 -1.54 18.46
CA SER A 346 -16.89 -1.12 17.11
C SER A 346 -16.82 -2.32 16.16
N ILE A 347 -16.22 -3.43 16.60
CA ILE A 347 -16.09 -4.67 15.84
C ILE A 347 -17.44 -5.30 15.56
N SER A 348 -18.29 -5.42 16.58
CA SER A 348 -19.64 -5.95 16.43
C SER A 348 -20.52 -5.07 15.53
N ALA A 349 -20.30 -3.76 15.51
CA ALA A 349 -21.03 -2.84 14.64
C ALA A 349 -20.52 -2.93 13.19
N TRP A 350 -19.21 -3.03 12.99
CA TRP A 350 -18.57 -3.28 11.69
C TRP A 350 -19.07 -4.56 11.05
N ARG A 351 -18.98 -5.70 11.73
CA ARG A 351 -19.39 -7.00 11.19
C ARG A 351 -20.88 -7.03 10.83
N ARG A 352 -21.76 -6.54 11.70
CA ARG A 352 -23.21 -6.41 11.38
C ARG A 352 -23.49 -5.45 10.23
N TRP A 353 -22.64 -4.45 10.04
CA TRP A 353 -22.78 -3.53 8.93
C TRP A 353 -22.31 -4.20 7.64
N LEU A 354 -21.19 -4.92 7.65
CA LEU A 354 -20.70 -5.70 6.51
C LEU A 354 -21.69 -6.81 6.12
N ASP A 355 -22.35 -7.48 7.07
CA ASP A 355 -23.41 -8.45 6.80
C ASP A 355 -24.59 -7.84 6.00
N ARG A 356 -24.85 -6.54 6.16
CA ARG A 356 -25.95 -5.82 5.48
C ARG A 356 -25.51 -5.14 4.18
N GLU A 357 -24.35 -4.50 4.20
CA GLU A 357 -23.87 -3.61 3.13
C GLU A 357 -22.73 -4.24 2.31
N GLY A 358 -22.24 -5.43 2.67
CA GLY A 358 -21.01 -6.03 2.13
C GLY A 358 -21.02 -6.21 0.62
N ALA A 359 -22.18 -6.44 0.00
CA ALA A 359 -22.33 -6.49 -1.45
C ALA A 359 -22.02 -5.15 -2.16
N ARG A 360 -21.96 -4.03 -1.43
CA ARG A 360 -21.48 -2.72 -1.93
C ARG A 360 -19.97 -2.55 -1.77
N CYS A 361 -19.33 -3.39 -0.97
CA CYS A 361 -17.98 -3.19 -0.47
C CYS A 361 -16.98 -4.21 -1.03
N LEU A 362 -17.45 -5.43 -1.32
CA LEU A 362 -16.63 -6.59 -1.64
C LEU A 362 -17.30 -7.43 -2.73
N SER A 363 -16.46 -8.01 -3.59
CA SER A 363 -16.90 -9.02 -4.55
C SER A 363 -17.35 -10.31 -3.86
N PRO A 364 -18.31 -11.05 -4.42
CA PRO A 364 -18.63 -12.40 -3.97
C PRO A 364 -17.42 -13.35 -3.93
N GLU A 365 -16.39 -13.09 -4.74
CA GLU A 365 -15.14 -13.86 -4.72
C GLU A 365 -14.47 -13.86 -3.35
N TYR A 366 -14.68 -12.83 -2.52
CA TYR A 366 -14.13 -12.79 -1.16
C TYR A 366 -14.71 -13.85 -0.22
N ALA A 367 -15.85 -14.44 -0.56
CA ALA A 367 -16.45 -15.57 0.16
C ALA A 367 -15.83 -16.93 -0.21
N THR A 368 -14.87 -16.97 -1.15
CA THR A 368 -14.20 -18.21 -1.56
C THR A 368 -13.16 -18.70 -0.54
N GLU A 369 -12.64 -19.90 -0.78
CA GLU A 369 -11.62 -20.53 0.06
C GLU A 369 -10.33 -19.70 0.11
N LEU A 370 -9.75 -19.58 1.31
CA LEU A 370 -8.53 -18.82 1.51
C LEU A 370 -7.30 -19.59 0.99
N PRO A 371 -6.29 -18.86 0.45
CA PRO A 371 -5.03 -19.49 0.09
C PRO A 371 -4.32 -20.06 1.32
N LYS A 372 -3.61 -21.16 1.10
CA LYS A 372 -2.78 -21.83 2.13
C LYS A 372 -1.81 -20.83 2.75
N THR A 373 -1.60 -20.96 4.06
CA THR A 373 -0.60 -20.16 4.78
C THR A 373 0.79 -20.46 4.22
N PRO A 374 1.53 -19.45 3.73
CA PRO A 374 2.88 -19.64 3.24
C PRO A 374 3.86 -19.79 4.42
N ALA A 375 5.13 -20.11 4.11
CA ALA A 375 6.20 -20.05 5.10
C ALA A 375 6.31 -18.66 5.73
N ARG A 376 6.77 -18.60 6.99
CA ARG A 376 6.80 -17.35 7.77
C ARG A 376 7.66 -16.27 7.11
N GLU A 377 8.72 -16.66 6.41
CA GLU A 377 9.63 -15.79 5.67
C GLU A 377 8.91 -15.06 4.53
N VAL A 378 8.02 -15.76 3.84
CA VAL A 378 7.16 -15.19 2.78
C VAL A 378 6.05 -14.34 3.41
N LEU A 379 5.44 -14.85 4.49
CA LEU A 379 4.37 -14.15 5.20
C LEU A 379 4.81 -12.78 5.73
N LEU A 380 6.05 -12.64 6.20
CA LEU A 380 6.62 -11.40 6.73
C LEU A 380 7.60 -10.73 5.75
N SER A 381 7.55 -11.09 4.47
CA SER A 381 8.41 -10.48 3.46
C SER A 381 7.97 -9.04 3.19
N ARG A 382 8.72 -8.09 3.75
CA ARG A 382 8.61 -6.66 3.40
C ARG A 382 8.93 -6.42 1.94
N TYR A 383 9.80 -7.26 1.35
CA TYR A 383 10.16 -7.14 -0.05
C TYR A 383 8.96 -7.34 -0.95
N GLU A 384 8.29 -8.48 -0.77
CA GLU A 384 7.14 -8.87 -1.59
C GLU A 384 5.97 -7.90 -1.41
N GLN A 385 5.76 -7.45 -0.18
CA GLN A 385 4.59 -6.67 0.20
C GLN A 385 4.72 -5.17 -0.08
N HIS A 386 5.94 -4.65 -0.25
CA HIS A 386 6.18 -3.20 -0.36
C HIS A 386 7.45 -2.86 -1.14
N THR A 387 8.64 -3.31 -0.69
CA THR A 387 9.91 -2.75 -1.20
C THR A 387 10.04 -2.88 -2.70
N GLN A 388 9.64 -4.02 -3.28
CA GLN A 388 9.77 -4.23 -4.72
C GLN A 388 8.86 -3.32 -5.55
N HIS A 389 7.81 -2.76 -4.96
CA HIS A 389 6.82 -1.91 -5.62
C HIS A 389 7.03 -0.42 -5.34
N CYS A 390 7.95 -0.06 -4.43
CA CYS A 390 8.21 1.33 -4.03
C CYS A 390 9.58 1.80 -4.54
N ARG A 391 9.59 2.76 -5.48
CA ARG A 391 10.83 3.33 -6.04
C ARG A 391 11.76 3.92 -4.99
N HIS A 392 11.21 4.48 -3.90
CA HIS A 392 12.00 5.08 -2.83
C HIS A 392 12.76 4.02 -2.03
N CYS A 393 12.09 2.93 -1.69
CA CYS A 393 12.68 1.81 -0.95
C CYS A 393 13.61 0.97 -1.84
N GLN A 394 13.27 0.77 -3.12
CA GLN A 394 14.17 0.16 -4.10
C GLN A 394 15.46 0.97 -4.27
N ALA A 395 15.36 2.29 -4.50
CA ALA A 395 16.52 3.15 -4.67
C ALA A 395 17.39 3.18 -3.40
N ALA A 396 16.77 3.22 -2.22
CA ALA A 396 17.49 3.13 -0.96
C ALA A 396 18.23 1.79 -0.83
N LEU A 397 17.54 0.66 -1.06
CA LEU A 397 18.13 -0.68 -0.98
C LEU A 397 19.30 -0.86 -1.95
N ALA A 398 19.15 -0.41 -3.20
CA ALA A 398 20.23 -0.42 -4.19
C ALA A 398 21.41 0.48 -3.76
N GLY A 399 21.11 1.62 -3.15
CA GLY A 399 22.10 2.56 -2.61
C GLY A 399 22.89 2.03 -1.41
N LEU A 400 22.26 1.22 -0.53
CA LEU A 400 22.90 0.72 0.71
C LEU A 400 24.25 0.04 0.45
N SER A 401 24.32 -0.84 -0.57
CA SER A 401 25.56 -1.54 -0.91
C SER A 401 26.63 -0.58 -1.45
N GLN A 402 26.24 0.42 -2.25
CA GLN A 402 27.18 1.43 -2.77
C GLN A 402 27.71 2.32 -1.64
N TRP A 403 26.85 2.76 -0.71
CA TRP A 403 27.24 3.58 0.43
C TRP A 403 28.15 2.82 1.39
N GLN A 404 27.89 1.52 1.59
CA GLN A 404 28.74 0.65 2.41
C GLN A 404 30.14 0.55 1.80
N TRP A 405 30.24 0.34 0.47
CA TRP A 405 31.51 0.35 -0.25
C TRP A 405 32.25 1.69 -0.17
N ARG A 406 31.54 2.81 -0.31
CA ARG A 406 32.12 4.15 -0.19
C ARG A 406 32.67 4.41 1.21
N ALA A 407 31.92 4.03 2.26
CA ALA A 407 32.39 4.12 3.65
C ALA A 407 33.67 3.27 3.86
N GLY A 408 33.70 2.05 3.33
CA GLY A 408 34.90 1.20 3.37
C GLY A 408 36.11 1.84 2.69
N LYS A 409 35.94 2.45 1.50
CA LYS A 409 37.01 3.18 0.81
C LYS A 409 37.54 4.36 1.63
N VAL A 410 36.65 5.14 2.26
CA VAL A 410 37.04 6.23 3.16
C VAL A 410 37.86 5.70 4.34
N GLY A 411 37.45 4.59 4.94
CA GLY A 411 38.20 3.93 6.01
C GLY A 411 39.60 3.47 5.57
N ILE A 412 39.71 2.87 4.39
CA ILE A 412 41.00 2.44 3.82
C ILE A 412 41.91 3.64 3.53
N ILE A 413 41.37 4.71 2.93
CA ILE A 413 42.15 5.93 2.65
C ILE A 413 42.64 6.55 3.96
N ALA A 414 41.76 6.67 4.98
CA ALA A 414 42.12 7.20 6.28
C ALA A 414 43.21 6.34 6.96
N LEU A 415 43.13 5.02 6.86
CA LEU A 415 44.16 4.10 7.36
C LEU A 415 45.52 4.30 6.64
N THR A 416 45.49 4.45 5.31
CA THR A 416 46.71 4.68 4.51
C THR A 416 47.36 6.03 4.85
N LEU A 417 46.56 7.10 4.96
CA LEU A 417 47.07 8.44 5.30
C LEU A 417 47.65 8.48 6.72
N ASP A 418 47.04 7.78 7.67
CA ASP A 418 47.57 7.63 9.03
C ASP A 418 48.92 6.88 9.03
N ARG A 419 49.02 5.78 8.27
CA ARG A 419 50.26 4.99 8.13
C ARG A 419 51.39 5.78 7.46
N LEU A 420 51.07 6.66 6.51
CA LEU A 420 52.02 7.55 5.86
C LEU A 420 52.32 8.81 6.68
N GLN A 421 51.71 8.98 7.87
CA GLN A 421 51.84 10.16 8.72
C GLN A 421 51.49 11.48 8.00
N LEU A 422 50.60 11.41 7.02
CA LEU A 422 50.15 12.57 6.24
C LEU A 422 48.97 13.24 6.94
N GLY A 423 49.25 14.11 7.90
CA GLY A 423 48.24 14.88 8.66
C GLY A 423 47.97 14.35 10.07
N PRO A 424 46.96 14.92 10.78
CA PRO A 424 46.75 14.61 12.19
C PRO A 424 46.16 13.20 12.41
N SER A 425 46.89 12.31 13.08
CA SER A 425 46.42 10.93 13.35
C SER A 425 45.07 10.84 14.06
N ARG A 426 44.73 11.79 14.94
CA ARG A 426 43.42 11.85 15.61
C ARG A 426 42.26 12.03 14.61
N LEU A 427 42.48 12.79 13.53
CA LEU A 427 41.51 12.98 12.47
C LEU A 427 41.31 11.68 11.68
N TRP A 428 42.40 11.01 11.31
CA TRP A 428 42.33 9.76 10.57
C TRP A 428 41.68 8.63 11.37
N LEU A 429 42.00 8.52 12.66
CA LEU A 429 41.34 7.58 13.56
C LEU A 429 39.83 7.86 13.67
N ALA A 430 39.44 9.13 13.80
CA ALA A 430 38.02 9.51 13.82
C ALA A 430 37.30 9.10 12.53
N LEU A 431 37.92 9.33 11.37
CA LEU A 431 37.37 8.93 10.07
C LEU A 431 37.26 7.41 9.92
N GLN A 432 38.21 6.64 10.43
CA GLN A 432 38.15 5.17 10.47
C GLN A 432 36.96 4.69 11.33
N VAL A 433 36.79 5.25 12.53
CA VAL A 433 35.67 4.90 13.43
C VAL A 433 34.34 5.24 12.79
N VAL A 434 34.22 6.43 12.17
CA VAL A 434 33.01 6.83 11.44
C VAL A 434 32.74 5.89 10.27
N ALA A 435 33.76 5.54 9.48
CA ALA A 435 33.62 4.61 8.35
C ALA A 435 33.12 3.24 8.81
N ILE A 436 33.70 2.67 9.88
CA ILE A 436 33.28 1.39 10.46
C ILE A 436 31.84 1.48 10.99
N GLY A 437 31.52 2.56 11.70
CA GLY A 437 30.16 2.82 12.19
C GLY A 437 29.14 2.89 11.05
N CYS A 438 29.46 3.61 9.98
CA CYS A 438 28.62 3.70 8.78
C CYS A 438 28.45 2.34 8.09
N MET A 439 29.53 1.58 7.88
CA MET A 439 29.44 0.25 7.27
C MET A 439 28.56 -0.69 8.09
N THR A 440 28.73 -0.70 9.41
CA THR A 440 27.96 -1.55 10.33
C THR A 440 26.49 -1.12 10.36
N GLY A 441 26.22 0.19 10.46
CA GLY A 441 24.87 0.73 10.43
C GLY A 441 24.14 0.37 9.14
N LEU A 442 24.79 0.54 7.99
CA LEU A 442 24.21 0.20 6.68
C LEU A 442 23.94 -1.31 6.54
N GLN A 443 24.81 -2.17 7.09
CA GLN A 443 24.60 -3.62 7.11
C GLN A 443 23.37 -4.01 7.94
N VAL A 444 23.16 -3.37 9.09
CA VAL A 444 21.99 -3.60 9.97
C VAL A 444 20.70 -3.06 9.36
N MET A 445 20.79 -2.10 8.45
CA MET A 445 19.61 -1.54 7.77
C MET A 445 19.03 -2.47 6.69
N LYS A 446 19.86 -3.21 5.95
CA LYS A 446 19.43 -4.04 4.81
C LYS A 446 18.24 -4.99 5.11
N PRO A 447 18.21 -5.73 6.24
CA PRO A 447 17.08 -6.61 6.56
C PRO A 447 15.74 -5.88 6.64
N ASN A 448 15.73 -4.59 7.00
CA ASN A 448 14.49 -3.81 7.11
C ASN A 448 13.76 -3.60 5.79
N PHE A 449 14.39 -3.90 4.64
CA PHE A 449 13.80 -3.84 3.31
C PHE A 449 13.33 -5.22 2.81
N HIS A 450 13.81 -6.31 3.42
CA HIS A 450 13.50 -7.67 2.98
C HIS A 450 12.56 -8.39 3.93
N PHE A 451 13.01 -8.62 5.15
CA PHE A 451 12.33 -9.47 6.11
C PHE A 451 12.81 -9.14 7.51
N VAL A 452 11.85 -9.05 8.44
CA VAL A 452 12.11 -8.95 9.87
C VAL A 452 11.17 -9.93 10.56
N ASP A 453 11.74 -10.89 11.28
CA ASP A 453 10.95 -11.80 12.09
C ASP A 453 10.44 -11.07 13.34
N TYR A 454 9.23 -10.49 13.25
CA TYR A 454 8.60 -9.82 14.37
C TYR A 454 8.06 -10.85 15.36
N LYS A 455 8.66 -10.88 16.55
CA LYS A 455 8.32 -11.83 17.62
C LYS A 455 7.81 -11.08 18.85
N HIS A 456 6.50 -11.14 19.08
CA HIS A 456 5.83 -10.44 20.19
C HIS A 456 6.40 -10.80 21.56
N TYR A 457 6.80 -12.05 21.77
CA TYR A 457 7.35 -12.52 23.05
C TYR A 457 8.74 -11.95 23.38
N LEU A 458 9.42 -11.30 22.43
CA LEU A 458 10.72 -10.62 22.63
C LEU A 458 10.56 -9.10 22.80
N LYS A 459 9.33 -8.58 22.76
CA LYS A 459 9.00 -7.16 22.94
C LYS A 459 8.33 -6.96 24.28
#